data_AF-Q0Q292-F1
#
_entry.id   AF-Q0Q292-F1
#
_cell.length_a   1.000
_cell.length_b   1.000
_cell.length_c   1.000
_cell.angle_alpha   90.00
_cell.angle_beta   90.00
_cell.angle_gamma   90.00
#
_symmetry.space_group_name_H-M   'P 1'
#
loop_
_entity.id
_entity.type
_entity.pdbx_description
1 polymer ?
#
loop_
_entity_poly.entity_id
_entity_poly.type
_entity_poly.pdbx_seq_one_letter_code
_entity_poly.pdbx_strand_id
1 'polypeptide(L)'
;LLEASDQEYEFLRNTSFNLLQGCRMRNTKAEYVSCPSCGRTLFDLQEISAQIREKTSHLPGVSIAIMGCIVNGPGEMADADFGYVGGSPGKIDLYVGKTVVKRGIAMEHATEALIQLIKE
;
A
#
# COMPACT_ATOMS: atom_id res chain seq x y z
N LEU A 1 22.94 32.68 11.29
CA LEU A 1 22.06 31.50 11.48
C LEU A 1 21.28 31.37 10.19
N LEU A 2 21.16 30.19 9.57
CA LEU A 2 20.46 30.04 8.29
C LEU A 2 19.01 30.52 8.45
N GLU A 3 18.64 31.61 7.78
CA GLU A 3 17.27 32.12 7.71
C GLU A 3 16.59 31.45 6.51
N ALA A 4 15.96 30.30 6.75
CA ALA A 4 15.07 29.66 5.77
C ALA A 4 13.62 29.83 6.24
N SER A 5 12.71 29.93 5.28
CA SER A 5 11.27 29.92 5.55
C SER A 5 10.81 28.58 6.10
N ASP A 6 9.73 28.55 6.88
CA ASP A 6 9.16 27.30 7.40
C ASP A 6 8.85 26.28 6.29
N GLN A 7 8.46 26.78 5.10
CA GLN A 7 8.19 25.95 3.93
C GLN A 7 9.46 25.24 3.40
N GLU A 8 10.62 25.90 3.45
CA GLU A 8 11.89 25.28 3.07
C GLU A 8 12.31 24.20 4.07
N TYR A 9 12.10 24.43 5.38
CA TYR A 9 12.36 23.41 6.40
C TYR A 9 11.47 22.19 6.26
N GLU A 10 10.19 22.39 5.95
CA GLU A 10 9.25 21.29 5.72
C GLU A 10 9.61 20.48 4.47
N PHE A 11 9.95 21.15 3.38
CA PHE A 11 10.43 20.50 2.16
C PHE A 11 11.68 19.66 2.42
N LEU A 12 12.69 20.21 3.10
CA LEU A 12 13.92 19.50 3.46
C LEU A 12 13.64 18.29 4.34
N ARG A 13 12.78 18.45 5.36
CA ARG A 13 12.39 17.38 6.27
C ARG A 13 11.70 16.24 5.53
N ASN A 14 10.68 16.55 4.74
CA ASN A 14 9.91 15.56 3.98
C ASN A 14 10.79 14.83 2.97
N THR A 15 11.63 15.56 2.24
CA THR A 15 12.57 14.98 1.27
C THR A 15 13.56 14.04 1.96
N SER A 16 14.14 14.46 3.10
CA SER A 16 15.10 13.65 3.85
C SER A 16 14.47 12.36 4.38
N PHE A 17 13.26 12.42 4.97
CA PHE A 17 12.58 11.21 5.45
C PHE A 17 12.14 10.30 4.31
N ASN A 18 11.62 10.85 3.20
CA ASN A 18 11.26 10.06 2.02
C ASN A 18 12.48 9.35 1.42
N LEU A 19 13.64 10.00 1.38
CA LEU A 19 14.89 9.38 0.93
C LEU A 19 15.29 8.21 1.83
N LEU A 20 15.30 8.42 3.15
CA LEU A 20 15.63 7.37 4.12
C LEU A 20 14.66 6.18 4.04
N GLN A 21 13.37 6.44 3.80
CA GLN A 21 12.38 5.39 3.62
C GLN A 21 12.55 4.65 2.30
N GLY A 22 12.79 5.35 1.19
CA GLY A 22 13.04 4.74 -0.11
C GLY A 22 14.30 3.85 -0.14
N CYS A 23 15.29 4.17 0.68
CA CYS A 23 16.49 3.34 0.87
C CYS A 23 16.30 2.23 1.94
N ARG A 24 15.10 2.04 2.49
CA ARG A 24 14.81 1.12 3.61
C ARG A 24 15.71 1.33 4.84
N MET A 25 16.22 2.54 5.06
CA MET A 25 17.06 2.89 6.22
C MET A 25 16.23 3.32 7.44
N ARG A 26 15.06 3.93 7.22
CA ARG A 26 14.15 4.36 8.29
C ARG A 26 12.72 4.41 7.80
N ASN A 27 11.81 3.74 8.52
CA ASN A 27 10.38 3.77 8.24
C ASN A 27 9.71 4.84 9.10
N THR A 28 9.13 5.85 8.46
CA THR A 28 8.44 6.96 9.14
C THR A 28 6.92 6.94 8.97
N LYS A 29 6.41 6.21 7.99
CA LYS A 29 4.99 6.05 7.64
C LYS A 29 4.80 4.68 6.98
N ALA A 30 3.55 4.31 6.72
CA ALA A 30 3.25 3.12 5.94
C ALA A 30 3.88 3.20 4.54
N GLU A 31 4.39 2.08 4.05
CA GLU A 31 4.92 1.93 2.70
C GLU A 31 3.86 1.31 1.80
N TYR A 32 3.74 1.81 0.57
CA TYR A 32 2.74 1.33 -0.40
C TYR A 32 3.44 0.90 -1.67
N VAL A 33 3.24 -0.36 -2.05
CA VAL A 33 3.72 -0.93 -3.30
C VAL A 33 2.52 -1.14 -4.21
N SER A 34 2.53 -0.57 -5.41
CA SER A 34 1.40 -0.71 -6.35
C SER A 34 1.91 -1.13 -7.72
N CYS A 35 1.20 -2.06 -8.37
CA CYS A 35 1.51 -2.40 -9.75
C CYS A 35 1.22 -1.19 -10.67
N PRO A 36 1.99 -1.01 -11.77
CA PRO A 36 1.61 -0.05 -12.80
C PRO A 36 0.27 -0.49 -13.40
N SER A 37 -0.72 0.40 -13.43
CA SER A 37 -2.05 0.11 -14.00
C SER A 37 -1.88 -0.48 -15.40
N CYS A 38 -2.48 -1.64 -15.65
CA CYS A 38 -2.41 -2.34 -16.95
C CYS A 38 -3.79 -2.79 -17.42
N GLY A 39 -3.91 -3.29 -18.65
CA GLY A 39 -5.18 -3.78 -19.21
C GLY A 39 -5.78 -5.02 -18.51
N ARG A 40 -5.09 -5.59 -17.52
CA ARG A 40 -5.57 -6.72 -16.70
C ARG A 40 -6.14 -6.28 -15.35
N THR A 41 -6.09 -4.97 -15.06
CA THR A 41 -6.58 -4.43 -13.80
C THR A 41 -8.09 -4.67 -13.69
N LEU A 42 -8.53 -5.23 -12.57
CA LEU A 42 -9.92 -5.63 -12.35
C LEU A 42 -10.76 -4.57 -11.61
N PHE A 43 -10.14 -3.44 -11.25
CA PHE A 43 -10.74 -2.36 -10.46
C PHE A 43 -9.97 -1.04 -10.64
N ASP A 44 -10.50 0.06 -10.12
CA ASP A 44 -9.78 1.33 -10.10
C ASP A 44 -8.68 1.30 -9.01
N LEU A 45 -7.45 1.03 -9.44
CA LEU A 45 -6.27 1.00 -8.58
C LEU A 45 -6.04 2.33 -7.87
N GLN A 46 -6.31 3.45 -8.52
CA GLN A 46 -6.01 4.77 -7.98
C GLN A 46 -6.99 5.11 -6.85
N GLU A 47 -8.28 4.85 -7.07
CA GLU A 47 -9.32 5.06 -6.07
C GLU A 47 -9.08 4.19 -4.83
N ILE A 48 -8.88 2.88 -5.02
CA ILE A 48 -8.63 1.95 -3.91
C ILE A 48 -7.34 2.28 -3.17
N SER A 49 -6.28 2.66 -3.90
CA SER A 49 -5.02 3.07 -3.26
C SER A 49 -5.18 4.32 -2.41
N ALA A 50 -5.98 5.29 -2.85
CA ALA A 50 -6.27 6.47 -2.06
C ALA A 50 -7.03 6.11 -0.77
N GLN A 51 -8.07 5.27 -0.87
CA GLN A 51 -8.86 4.83 0.29
C GLN A 51 -8.01 4.07 1.32
N ILE A 52 -7.15 3.14 0.87
CA ILE A 52 -6.27 2.40 1.77
C ILE A 52 -5.27 3.36 2.42
N ARG A 53 -4.67 4.29 1.66
CA ARG A 53 -3.70 5.27 2.19
C ARG A 53 -4.31 6.18 3.24
N GLU A 54 -5.52 6.67 3.01
CA GLU A 54 -6.23 7.52 3.97
C GLU A 54 -6.37 6.82 5.32
N LYS A 55 -6.76 5.54 5.30
CA LYS A 55 -7.01 4.76 6.52
C LYS A 55 -5.74 4.18 7.17
N THR A 56 -4.62 4.04 6.47
CA THR A 56 -3.43 3.31 6.99
C THR A 56 -2.13 4.12 7.01
N SER A 57 -2.10 5.36 6.49
CA SER A 57 -0.89 6.21 6.41
C SER A 57 -0.18 6.46 7.73
N HIS A 58 -0.91 6.44 8.84
CA HIS A 58 -0.41 6.70 10.18
C HIS A 58 0.33 5.52 10.82
N LEU A 59 0.39 4.35 10.17
CA LEU A 59 1.00 3.13 10.70
C LEU A 59 2.47 3.02 10.24
N PRO A 60 3.47 3.40 11.06
CA PRO A 60 4.87 3.27 10.67
C PRO A 60 5.30 1.80 10.62
N GLY A 61 6.09 1.45 9.62
CA GLY A 61 6.71 0.12 9.52
C GLY A 61 5.80 -0.97 8.93
N VAL A 62 4.59 -0.62 8.50
CA VAL A 62 3.71 -1.53 7.75
C VAL A 62 3.88 -1.29 6.26
N SER A 63 4.10 -2.35 5.49
CA SER A 63 4.15 -2.32 4.03
C SER A 63 2.92 -3.00 3.42
N ILE A 64 2.21 -2.27 2.55
CA ILE A 64 0.95 -2.72 1.95
C ILE A 64 1.09 -2.71 0.43
N ALA A 65 0.88 -3.86 -0.18
CA ALA A 65 0.85 -4.03 -1.62
C ALA A 65 -0.58 -3.98 -2.17
N ILE A 66 -0.78 -3.25 -3.27
CA ILE A 66 -2.06 -3.08 -3.94
C ILE A 66 -1.89 -3.49 -5.41
N MET A 67 -2.47 -4.62 -5.77
CA MET A 67 -2.22 -5.30 -7.03
C MET A 67 -3.53 -5.45 -7.81
N GLY A 68 -3.54 -4.92 -9.02
CA GLY A 68 -4.72 -4.88 -9.89
C GLY A 68 -5.17 -6.24 -10.42
N CYS A 69 -4.29 -7.24 -10.40
CA CYS A 69 -4.56 -8.58 -10.89
C CYS A 69 -3.73 -9.64 -10.17
N ILE A 70 -4.23 -10.87 -10.19
CA ILE A 70 -3.59 -12.05 -9.59
C ILE A 70 -2.34 -12.53 -10.33
N VAL A 71 -2.11 -12.09 -11.57
CA VAL A 71 -1.06 -12.66 -12.43
C VAL A 71 0.33 -12.28 -11.93
N ASN A 72 0.63 -10.98 -11.87
CA ASN A 72 1.90 -10.48 -11.38
C ASN A 72 1.84 -10.06 -9.90
N GLY A 73 0.63 -9.88 -9.36
CA GLY A 73 0.42 -9.37 -8.01
C GLY A 73 1.23 -10.10 -6.94
N PRO A 74 1.15 -11.44 -6.83
CA PRO A 74 1.89 -12.20 -5.81
C PRO A 74 3.42 -12.09 -5.92
N GLY A 75 3.96 -11.89 -7.13
CA GLY A 75 5.40 -11.71 -7.34
C GLY A 75 5.86 -10.30 -6.98
N GLU A 76 5.13 -9.28 -7.42
CA GLU A 76 5.45 -7.87 -7.17
C GLU A 76 5.31 -7.48 -5.69
N MET A 77 4.48 -8.20 -4.93
CA MET A 77 4.26 -7.96 -3.49
C MET A 77 5.08 -8.84 -2.55
N ALA A 78 6.05 -9.60 -3.04
CA ALA A 78 6.76 -10.62 -2.26
C ALA A 78 7.44 -10.11 -0.97
N ASP A 79 7.75 -8.81 -0.92
CA ASP A 79 8.39 -8.11 0.20
C ASP A 79 7.40 -7.35 1.09
N ALA A 80 6.11 -7.32 0.75
CA ALA A 80 5.10 -6.59 1.51
C ALA A 80 4.51 -7.44 2.64
N ASP A 81 4.16 -6.79 3.75
CA ASP A 81 3.53 -7.44 4.90
C ASP A 81 2.10 -7.85 4.59
N PHE A 82 1.37 -6.99 3.86
CA PHE A 82 -0.02 -7.22 3.48
C PHE A 82 -0.22 -7.01 1.98
N GLY A 83 -1.10 -7.81 1.39
CA GLY A 83 -1.45 -7.71 -0.03
C GLY A 83 -2.96 -7.58 -0.25
N TYR A 84 -3.35 -6.62 -1.08
CA TYR A 84 -4.69 -6.45 -1.65
C TYR A 84 -4.60 -6.77 -3.15
N VAL A 85 -5.13 -7.91 -3.58
CA VAL A 85 -4.93 -8.42 -4.94
C VAL A 85 -6.26 -8.67 -5.63
N GLY A 86 -6.42 -8.15 -6.86
CA GLY A 86 -7.58 -8.47 -7.71
C GLY A 86 -7.55 -9.93 -8.15
N GLY A 87 -8.40 -10.76 -7.56
CA GLY A 87 -8.51 -12.19 -7.90
C GLY A 87 -9.36 -12.42 -9.15
N SER A 88 -10.55 -11.81 -9.19
CA SER A 88 -11.52 -11.88 -10.28
C SER A 88 -12.30 -10.58 -10.37
N PRO A 89 -13.06 -10.31 -11.46
CA PRO A 89 -13.91 -9.11 -11.53
C PRO A 89 -14.82 -8.99 -10.28
N GLY A 90 -14.73 -7.86 -9.58
CA GLY A 90 -15.49 -7.60 -8.35
C GLY A 90 -14.98 -8.30 -7.08
N LYS A 91 -13.89 -9.08 -7.16
CA LYS A 91 -13.40 -9.93 -6.06
C LYS A 91 -11.92 -9.71 -5.75
N ILE A 92 -11.62 -9.63 -4.47
CA ILE A 92 -10.30 -9.35 -3.92
C ILE A 92 -9.83 -10.51 -3.04
N ASP A 93 -8.56 -10.83 -3.16
CA ASP A 93 -7.85 -11.74 -2.29
C ASP A 93 -6.92 -10.93 -1.38
N LEU A 94 -6.92 -11.26 -0.08
CA LEU A 94 -6.06 -10.65 0.93
C LEU A 94 -4.93 -11.61 1.31
N TYR A 95 -3.73 -11.04 1.44
CA TYR A 95 -2.50 -11.77 1.73
C TYR A 95 -1.83 -11.21 2.98
N VAL A 96 -1.16 -12.10 3.72
CA VAL A 96 -0.16 -11.77 4.74
C VAL A 96 1.16 -12.39 4.28
N GLY A 97 2.13 -11.54 3.96
CA GLY A 97 3.31 -11.91 3.20
C GLY A 97 2.92 -12.59 1.88
N LYS A 98 3.31 -13.86 1.73
CA LYS A 98 3.03 -14.66 0.52
C LYS A 98 1.81 -15.59 0.66
N THR A 99 1.17 -15.61 1.82
CA THR A 99 0.07 -16.53 2.12
C THR A 99 -1.27 -15.84 1.94
N VAL A 100 -2.16 -16.48 1.18
CA VAL A 100 -3.54 -16.00 1.06
C VAL A 100 -4.30 -16.31 2.34
N VAL A 101 -4.83 -15.30 3.01
CA VAL A 101 -5.60 -15.47 4.25
C VAL A 101 -7.11 -15.38 4.02
N LYS A 102 -7.55 -14.57 3.04
CA LYS A 102 -8.96 -14.45 2.66
C LYS A 102 -9.06 -14.40 1.13
N ARG A 103 -9.99 -15.15 0.55
CA ARG A 103 -10.18 -15.24 -0.90
C ARG A 103 -11.56 -14.77 -1.34
N GLY A 104 -11.63 -14.13 -2.50
CA GLY A 104 -12.86 -13.84 -3.20
C GLY A 104 -13.79 -12.86 -2.46
N ILE A 105 -13.23 -11.97 -1.65
CA ILE A 105 -13.98 -10.96 -0.90
C ILE A 105 -14.58 -9.96 -1.89
N ALA A 106 -15.85 -9.62 -1.72
CA ALA A 106 -16.48 -8.56 -2.51
C ALA A 106 -15.72 -7.25 -2.31
N MET A 107 -15.40 -6.55 -3.41
CA MET A 107 -14.56 -5.36 -3.40
C MET A 107 -15.04 -4.28 -2.41
N GLU A 108 -16.36 -4.11 -2.29
CA GLU A 108 -17.02 -3.20 -1.34
C GLU A 108 -16.67 -3.44 0.13
N HIS A 109 -16.29 -4.67 0.50
CA HIS A 109 -15.91 -5.04 1.87
C HIS A 109 -14.41 -5.31 2.02
N ALA A 110 -13.68 -5.40 0.91
CA ALA A 110 -12.28 -5.82 0.92
C ALA A 110 -11.36 -4.82 1.65
N THR A 111 -11.59 -3.51 1.48
CA THR A 111 -10.79 -2.48 2.14
C THR A 111 -10.93 -2.54 3.66
N GLU A 112 -12.16 -2.73 4.16
CA GLU A 112 -12.40 -2.85 5.60
C GLU A 112 -11.83 -4.16 6.15
N ALA A 113 -11.99 -5.26 5.41
CA ALA A 113 -11.42 -6.55 5.77
C ALA A 113 -9.88 -6.52 5.85
N LEU A 114 -9.20 -5.74 4.98
CA LEU A 114 -7.76 -5.50 5.04
C LEU A 114 -7.37 -4.75 6.32
N ILE A 115 -8.11 -3.71 6.69
CA ILE A 115 -7.81 -2.90 7.88
C ILE A 115 -8.00 -3.71 9.16
N GLN A 116 -9.04 -4.53 9.21
CA GLN A 116 -9.25 -5.46 10.32
C GLN A 116 -8.08 -6.45 10.42
N LEU A 117 -7.63 -6.99 9.28
CA LEU A 117 -6.48 -7.91 9.23
C LEU A 117 -5.17 -7.25 9.72
N ILE A 118 -4.96 -5.96 9.46
CA ILE A 118 -3.77 -5.23 9.93
C ILE A 118 -3.78 -5.02 11.45
N LYS A 119 -4.96 -5.01 12.08
CA LYS A 119 -5.14 -4.79 13.53
C LYS A 119 -5.01 -6.07 14.37
N GLU A 120 -5.11 -7.24 13.73
CA GLU A 120 -4.95 -8.55 14.37
C GLU A 120 -3.47 -8.85 14.67
#